data_AF-A0AA39XGV9-F1
#
_entry.id   AF-A0AA39XGV9-F1
#
_cell.length_a   1.000
_cell.length_b   1.000
_cell.length_c   1.000
_cell.angle_alpha   90.00
_cell.angle_beta   90.00
_cell.angle_gamma   90.00
#
_symmetry.space_group_name_H-M   'P 1'
#
loop_
_entity.id
_entity.type
_entity.pdbx_description
1 polymer ?
#
loop_
_entity_poly.entity_id
_entity_poly.type
_entity_poly.pdbx_seq_one_letter_code
_entity_poly.pdbx_strand_id
1 'polypeptide(L)'
;MRRDLEEAAMSTSRLPVYEDAEEDEDDRKALGKDPVQATKYVVAHDLDDEDTELDEFNALPLEERLGKVAKYLREEHRYCFWCKYAYPDAEMEGCPGLTEEDHD
;
A
#
# COMPACT_ATOMS: atom_id res chain seq x y z
N MET A 1 6.89 8.22 -12.03
CA MET A 1 5.69 7.92 -11.22
C MET A 1 4.46 8.68 -11.75
N ARG A 2 4.43 10.04 -11.79
CA ARG A 2 3.32 10.81 -12.40
C ARG A 2 3.14 10.54 -13.91
N ARG A 3 4.25 10.46 -14.65
CA ARG A 3 4.24 10.23 -16.11
C ARG A 3 3.76 8.83 -16.50
N ASP A 4 4.03 7.82 -15.67
CA ASP A 4 3.68 6.42 -15.95
C ASP A 4 2.17 6.17 -15.83
N LEU A 5 1.48 6.87 -14.92
CA LEU A 5 0.03 6.76 -14.74
C LEU A 5 -0.75 7.52 -15.83
N GLU A 6 -0.26 8.67 -16.29
CA GLU A 6 -0.81 9.37 -17.46
C GLU A 6 -0.63 8.55 -18.74
N GLU A 7 0.52 7.90 -18.93
CA GLU A 7 0.74 6.97 -20.05
C GLU A 7 -0.16 5.72 -19.96
N ALA A 8 -0.40 5.17 -18.77
CA ALA A 8 -1.33 4.06 -18.57
C ALA A 8 -2.78 4.43 -18.94
N ALA A 9 -3.24 5.63 -18.58
CA ALA A 9 -4.58 6.12 -18.94
C ALA A 9 -4.70 6.42 -20.45
N MET A 10 -3.66 6.97 -21.07
CA MET A 10 -3.64 7.20 -22.52
C MET A 10 -3.50 5.90 -23.34
N SER A 11 -2.80 4.88 -22.82
CA SER A 11 -2.63 3.59 -23.49
C SER A 11 -3.87 2.69 -23.37
N THR A 12 -4.59 2.73 -22.24
CA THR A 12 -5.87 2.02 -22.08
C THR A 12 -6.97 2.54 -23.01
N SER A 13 -6.92 3.82 -23.39
CA SER A 13 -7.81 4.43 -24.39
C SER A 13 -7.62 3.89 -25.82
N ARG A 14 -6.52 3.16 -26.08
CA ARG A 14 -6.13 2.62 -27.40
C ARG A 14 -5.97 1.10 -27.41
N LEU A 15 -6.33 0.41 -26.32
CA LEU A 15 -6.31 -1.04 -26.30
C LEU A 15 -7.33 -1.58 -27.31
N PRO A 16 -6.99 -2.60 -28.12
CA PRO A 16 -7.96 -3.28 -28.96
C PRO A 16 -9.13 -3.76 -28.11
N VAL A 17 -10.33 -3.28 -28.41
CA VAL A 17 -11.54 -3.76 -27.75
C VAL A 17 -11.83 -5.14 -28.33
N TYR A 18 -11.90 -6.16 -27.48
CA TYR A 18 -12.38 -7.49 -27.89
C TYR A 18 -13.89 -7.40 -28.11
N GLU A 19 -14.29 -7.29 -29.37
CA GLU A 19 -15.68 -7.30 -29.81
C GLU A 19 -16.08 -8.73 -30.17
N ASP A 20 -16.91 -9.34 -29.32
CA ASP A 20 -17.52 -10.65 -29.58
C ASP A 20 -19.00 -10.44 -29.89
N ALA A 21 -19.46 -11.00 -31.01
CA ALA A 21 -20.85 -10.88 -31.46
C ALA A 21 -21.81 -11.83 -30.72
N GLU A 22 -21.29 -12.81 -29.99
CA GLU A 22 -22.07 -13.74 -29.16
C GLU A 22 -22.13 -13.32 -27.68
N GLU A 23 -21.54 -12.18 -27.32
CA GLU A 23 -21.53 -11.66 -25.94
C GLU A 23 -22.95 -11.34 -25.44
N ASP A 24 -23.38 -11.98 -24.36
CA ASP A 24 -24.68 -11.72 -23.75
C ASP A 24 -24.64 -10.58 -22.70
N GLU A 25 -25.79 -10.28 -22.07
CA GLU A 25 -25.86 -9.22 -21.05
C GLU A 25 -25.02 -9.52 -19.80
N ASP A 26 -24.85 -10.78 -19.43
CA ASP A 26 -24.07 -11.17 -18.26
C ASP A 26 -22.57 -11.11 -18.56
N ASP A 27 -22.16 -11.55 -19.75
CA ASP A 27 -20.78 -11.43 -20.26
C ASP A 27 -20.32 -9.97 -20.30
N ARG A 28 -21.16 -9.08 -20.84
CA ARG A 28 -20.88 -7.63 -20.91
C ARG A 28 -20.68 -7.01 -19.53
N LYS A 29 -21.46 -7.46 -18.56
CA LYS A 29 -21.38 -7.02 -17.17
C LYS A 29 -20.13 -7.55 -16.48
N ALA A 30 -19.80 -8.82 -16.68
CA ALA A 30 -18.59 -9.44 -16.13
C ALA A 30 -17.31 -8.81 -16.71
N LEU A 31 -17.33 -8.44 -18.00
CA LEU A 31 -16.20 -7.78 -18.68
C LEU A 31 -16.15 -6.26 -18.47
N GLY A 32 -17.09 -5.69 -17.71
CA GLY A 32 -17.13 -4.26 -17.42
C GLY A 32 -17.35 -3.38 -18.66
N LYS A 33 -17.90 -3.95 -19.74
CA LYS A 33 -18.18 -3.26 -21.01
C LYS A 33 -19.52 -2.53 -21.00
N ASP A 34 -20.32 -2.71 -19.96
CA ASP A 34 -21.58 -1.98 -19.84
C ASP A 34 -21.31 -0.47 -19.67
N PRO A 35 -21.89 0.39 -20.53
CA PRO A 35 -21.64 1.83 -20.49
C PRO A 35 -22.13 2.49 -19.21
N VAL A 36 -23.02 1.83 -18.46
CA VAL A 36 -23.50 2.25 -17.14
C VAL A 36 -22.46 2.02 -16.04
N GLN A 37 -21.52 1.10 -16.27
CA GLN A 37 -20.57 0.60 -15.27
C GLN A 37 -19.12 0.62 -15.75
N ALA A 38 -18.82 1.39 -16.80
CA ALA A 38 -17.45 1.71 -17.17
C ALA A 38 -16.72 2.16 -15.91
N THR A 39 -15.71 1.40 -15.49
CA THR A 39 -14.89 1.69 -14.31
C THR A 39 -14.21 3.03 -14.55
N LYS A 40 -14.88 4.11 -14.13
CA LYS A 40 -14.31 5.43 -14.11
C LYS A 40 -13.24 5.36 -13.04
N TYR A 41 -11.99 5.16 -13.46
CA TYR A 41 -10.84 5.40 -12.61
C TYR A 41 -10.95 6.87 -12.18
N VAL A 42 -11.50 7.08 -10.98
CA VAL A 42 -11.41 8.37 -10.33
C VAL A 42 -9.95 8.48 -9.97
N VAL A 43 -9.20 9.22 -10.78
CA VAL A 43 -7.91 9.74 -10.34
C VAL A 43 -8.24 10.52 -9.07
N ALA A 44 -7.90 9.96 -7.92
CA ALA A 44 -8.11 10.59 -6.63
C ALA A 44 -7.17 11.80 -6.58
N HIS A 45 -7.66 12.93 -7.12
CA HIS A 45 -6.94 14.20 -7.20
C HIS A 45 -6.78 14.84 -5.81
N ASP A 46 -7.47 14.32 -4.80
CA ASP A 46 -7.46 14.80 -3.41
C ASP A 46 -6.41 14.10 -2.53
N LEU A 47 -5.46 13.35 -3.11
CA LEU A 47 -4.27 12.86 -2.39
C LEU A 47 -3.06 13.82 -2.54
N ASP A 48 -3.31 15.08 -2.90
CA ASP A 48 -2.31 16.15 -2.97
C ASP A 48 -2.16 16.92 -1.64
N ASP A 49 -2.75 16.41 -0.54
CA ASP A 49 -2.36 16.85 0.81
C ASP A 49 -0.94 16.33 1.05
N GLU A 50 0.06 17.17 0.78
CA GLU A 50 1.47 16.92 1.03
C GLU A 50 1.67 16.63 2.53
N ASP A 51 1.67 15.35 2.90
CA ASP A 51 1.94 14.88 4.25
C ASP A 51 3.41 15.14 4.58
N THR A 52 3.67 16.34 5.11
CA THR A 52 5.00 16.80 5.48
C THR A 52 5.65 15.89 6.51
N GLU A 53 4.86 15.27 7.41
CA GLU A 53 5.37 14.32 8.41
C GLU A 53 5.90 13.05 7.73
N LEU A 54 5.15 12.54 6.73
CA LEU A 54 5.57 11.37 5.95
C LEU A 54 6.82 11.67 5.10
N ASP A 55 6.91 12.86 4.53
CA ASP A 55 8.09 13.29 3.77
C ASP A 55 9.32 13.42 4.67
N GLU A 56 9.17 14.04 5.85
CA GLU A 56 10.22 14.12 6.86
C GLU A 56 10.67 12.73 7.31
N PHE A 57 9.73 11.79 7.50
CA PHE A 57 10.04 10.40 7.85
C PHE A 57 10.79 9.68 6.72
N ASN A 58 10.36 9.86 5.46
CA ASN A 58 10.99 9.22 4.32
C ASN A 58 12.38 9.78 4.01
N ALA A 59 12.65 11.04 4.39
CA ALA A 59 13.97 11.66 4.29
C ALA A 59 14.99 11.10 5.29
N LEU A 60 14.55 10.40 6.34
CA LEU A 60 15.45 9.80 7.33
C LEU A 60 16.25 8.62 6.73
N PRO A 61 17.46 8.35 7.25
CA PRO A 61 18.18 7.13 6.95
C PRO A 61 17.35 5.88 7.22
N LEU A 62 17.56 4.83 6.41
CA LEU A 62 16.84 3.55 6.52
C LEU A 62 16.87 2.97 7.93
N GLU A 63 18.01 3.05 8.60
CA GLU A 63 18.20 2.55 9.96
C GLU A 63 17.35 3.31 10.99
N GLU A 64 17.28 4.63 10.89
CA GLU A 64 16.43 5.46 11.75
C GLU A 64 14.94 5.20 11.50
N ARG A 65 14.55 5.03 10.22
CA ARG A 65 13.18 4.68 9.84
C ARG A 65 12.77 3.35 10.45
N LEU A 66 13.64 2.33 10.33
CA LEU A 66 13.41 1.02 10.92
C LEU A 66 13.30 1.10 12.44
N GLY A 67 14.19 1.83 13.10
CA GLY A 67 14.16 2.02 14.55
C GLY A 67 12.85 2.66 15.04
N LYS A 68 12.36 3.70 14.34
CA LYS A 68 11.07 4.33 14.62
C LYS A 68 9.90 3.35 14.49
N VAL A 69 9.86 2.57 13.40
CA VAL A 69 8.80 1.57 13.17
C VAL A 69 8.86 0.45 14.20
N ALA A 70 10.05 -0.09 14.48
CA ALA A 70 10.24 -1.15 15.47
C ALA A 70 9.80 -0.70 16.87
N LYS A 71 10.10 0.55 17.24
CA LYS A 71 9.64 1.14 18.50
C LYS A 71 8.11 1.28 18.55
N TYR A 72 7.51 1.83 17.48
CA TYR A 72 6.06 1.99 17.38
C TYR A 72 5.32 0.65 17.51
N LEU A 73 5.81 -0.41 16.84
CA LEU A 73 5.23 -1.75 16.93
C LEU A 73 5.23 -2.31 18.37
N ARG A 74 6.23 -1.96 19.17
CA ARG A 74 6.33 -2.42 20.56
C ARG A 74 5.43 -1.63 21.49
N GLU A 75 5.41 -0.32 21.35
CA GLU A 75 4.60 0.57 22.19
C GLU A 75 3.11 0.38 21.93
N GLU A 76 2.70 0.37 20.65
CA GLU A 76 1.28 0.34 20.28
C GLU A 76 0.73 -1.09 20.19
N HIS A 77 1.54 -2.03 19.68
CA HIS A 77 1.09 -3.38 19.39
C HIS A 77 1.73 -4.47 20.26
N ARG A 78 2.61 -4.11 21.21
CA ARG A 78 3.38 -5.07 22.01
C ARG A 78 4.07 -6.12 21.13
N TYR A 79 4.48 -5.71 19.94
CA TYR A 79 5.01 -6.62 18.93
C TYR A 79 6.50 -6.36 18.71
N CYS A 80 7.31 -7.41 18.90
CA CYS A 80 8.72 -7.36 18.51
C CYS A 80 8.88 -7.86 17.08
N PHE A 81 9.38 -6.99 16.20
CA PHE A 81 9.69 -7.33 14.81
C PHE A 81 10.74 -8.45 14.71
N TRP A 82 11.76 -8.43 15.57
CA TRP A 82 12.88 -9.38 15.54
C TRP A 82 12.50 -10.76 16.08
N CYS A 83 11.81 -10.82 17.23
CA CYS A 83 11.25 -12.08 17.76
C CYS A 83 10.09 -12.61 16.92
N LYS A 84 9.47 -11.75 16.10
CA LYS A 84 8.26 -12.04 15.32
C LYS A 84 7.10 -12.52 16.20
N TYR A 85 6.95 -11.89 17.36
CA TYR A 85 6.01 -12.28 18.39
C TYR A 85 5.29 -11.08 18.99
N ALA A 86 3.99 -11.23 19.22
CA ALA A 86 3.14 -10.27 19.93
C ALA A 86 3.02 -10.70 21.39
N TYR A 87 3.45 -9.83 22.30
CA TYR A 87 3.49 -10.09 23.73
C TYR A 87 2.15 -9.76 24.40
N PRO A 88 1.80 -10.48 25.48
CA PRO A 88 0.55 -10.25 26.21
C PRO A 88 0.56 -8.94 27.00
N ASP A 89 1.74 -8.44 27.41
CA ASP A 89 1.90 -7.25 28.25
C ASP A 89 2.92 -6.27 27.65
N ALA A 90 2.99 -5.08 28.26
CA ALA A 90 3.91 -4.02 27.85
C ALA A 90 5.35 -4.25 28.32
N GLU A 91 5.57 -5.15 29.27
CA GLU A 91 6.92 -5.51 29.73
C GLU A 91 7.64 -6.35 28.67
N MET A 92 6.88 -7.04 27.80
CA MET A 92 7.40 -7.92 26.75
C MET A 92 8.41 -8.91 27.33
N GLU A 93 8.02 -9.56 28.41
CA GLU A 93 8.90 -10.42 29.21
C GLU A 93 9.56 -11.50 28.32
N GLY A 94 10.90 -11.54 28.34
CA GLY A 94 11.70 -12.46 27.52
C GLY A 94 12.12 -11.93 26.14
N CYS A 95 11.79 -10.68 25.78
CA CYS A 95 12.40 -10.04 24.61
C CYS A 95 13.79 -9.47 24.95
N PRO A 96 14.86 -9.80 24.19
CA PRO A 96 16.22 -9.43 24.58
C PRO A 96 16.55 -7.94 24.39
N GLY A 97 15.84 -7.24 23.50
CA GLY A 97 15.99 -5.81 23.34
C GLY A 97 15.25 -5.24 22.14
N LEU A 98 15.64 -4.06 21.65
CA LEU A 98 14.95 -3.32 20.59
C LEU A 98 15.65 -3.47 19.22
N THR A 99 16.97 -3.62 19.21
CA THR A 99 17.77 -3.63 17.98
C THR A 99 17.93 -5.04 17.45
N GLU A 100 18.38 -5.18 16.20
CA GLU A 100 18.73 -6.49 15.62
C GLU A 100 19.82 -7.19 16.43
N GLU A 101 20.85 -6.43 16.87
CA GLU A 101 21.99 -6.93 17.62
C GLU A 101 21.61 -7.57 18.96
N ASP A 102 20.49 -7.14 19.57
CA ASP A 102 19.97 -7.75 20.79
C ASP A 102 19.44 -9.18 20.54
N HIS A 103 19.17 -9.55 19.28
CA HIS A 103 18.53 -10.80 18.88
C HIS A 103 19.44 -11.74 18.06
N ASP A 104 20.72 -11.40 17.92
CA ASP A 104 21.73 -12.21 17.21
C ASP A 104 22.21 -13.42 18.06
#